data_AF-A0A374W697-F1
#
_entry.id   AF-A0A374W697-F1
#
_cell.length_a   1.000
_cell.length_b   1.000
_cell.length_c   1.000
_cell.angle_alpha   90.00
_cell.angle_beta   90.00
_cell.angle_gamma   90.00
#
_symmetry.space_group_name_H-M   'P 1'
#
loop_
_entity.id
_entity.type
_entity.pdbx_description
1 polymer ?
#
loop_
_entity_poly.entity_id
_entity_poly.type
_entity_poly.pdbx_seq_one_letter_code
_entity_poly.pdbx_strand_id
1 'polypeptide(L)'
;MVLLTIDFNNMHQVLRDLYLEMMPLCSDMIGVAKGVAGLGALFYVAYRVWQALSRAEPVDVFPLLRPFALGLCIMFFPTIVLGTINAVMSPVVKGCHTVMEGQIQDVEALQTERDNLEYDARVREGKEWLVNDEVYEEKFSELGIRQIGTMVSMWWEHTWYSIKLWFRQLISDFFELLFNAAALSIDTIRTFFIVVLSILGPLSFALAIYDGFQSTLTAWLSRYISVYLWLPVSDLFSAVLSKIQALMLQTDIARLQDPSYIPDGSDGVYIIFLIIGIIGYFTVPTVAGWIIQAGGNSGTRGMNAVASKGAAMAGGIAGAAGGNIAGRLLGK
;
A
#
# COMPACT_ATOMS: atom_id res chain seq x y z
N MET A 1 -2.64 -30.06 -4.78
CA MET A 1 -3.36 -28.83 -4.39
C MET A 1 -2.69 -27.67 -5.13
N VAL A 2 -3.19 -27.33 -6.34
CA VAL A 2 -2.54 -26.41 -7.31
C VAL A 2 -3.56 -25.37 -7.76
N LEU A 3 -4.02 -24.51 -6.85
CA LEU A 3 -4.95 -23.44 -7.19
C LEU A 3 -4.46 -22.14 -6.57
N LEU A 4 -4.13 -21.19 -7.45
CA LEU A 4 -4.01 -19.74 -7.22
C LEU A 4 -2.74 -19.17 -6.55
N THR A 5 -1.57 -19.79 -6.74
CA THR A 5 -0.34 -18.97 -6.80
C THR A 5 -0.26 -18.32 -8.18
N ILE A 6 -1.06 -17.28 -8.40
CA ILE A 6 -0.71 -16.30 -9.43
C ILE A 6 0.71 -15.86 -9.08
N ASP A 7 1.67 -16.07 -9.97
CA ASP A 7 3.08 -15.82 -9.70
C ASP A 7 3.29 -14.30 -9.64
N PHE A 8 2.98 -13.70 -8.48
CA PHE A 8 2.99 -12.24 -8.28
C PHE A 8 4.39 -11.68 -8.57
N ASN A 9 5.45 -12.46 -8.36
CA ASN A 9 6.81 -12.08 -8.73
C ASN A 9 6.97 -11.86 -10.24
N ASN A 10 6.30 -12.68 -11.06
CA ASN A 10 6.28 -12.55 -12.51
C ASN A 10 5.55 -11.26 -12.94
N MET A 11 4.44 -10.88 -12.29
CA MET A 11 3.78 -9.60 -12.57
C MET A 11 4.63 -8.37 -12.20
N HIS A 12 5.36 -8.42 -11.08
CA HIS A 12 6.29 -7.35 -10.72
C HIS A 12 7.48 -7.26 -11.70
N GLN A 13 7.89 -8.38 -12.31
CA GLN A 13 8.87 -8.39 -13.40
C GLN A 13 8.31 -7.78 -14.68
N VAL A 14 7.10 -8.16 -15.10
CA VAL A 14 6.42 -7.56 -16.27
C VAL A 14 6.29 -6.04 -16.14
N LEU A 15 5.99 -5.52 -14.94
CA LEU A 15 5.94 -4.09 -14.66
C LEU A 15 7.30 -3.39 -14.79
N ARG A 16 8.39 -4.05 -14.36
CA ARG A 16 9.77 -3.56 -14.54
C ARG A 16 10.22 -3.59 -16.00
N ASP A 17 9.84 -4.63 -16.73
CA ASP A 17 10.16 -4.76 -18.15
C ASP A 17 9.40 -3.71 -18.97
N LEU A 18 8.13 -3.44 -18.61
CA LEU A 18 7.36 -2.34 -19.19
C LEU A 18 8.05 -0.97 -19.01
N TYR A 19 8.66 -0.72 -17.85
CA TYR A 19 9.44 0.51 -17.62
C TYR A 19 10.64 0.61 -18.58
N LEU A 20 11.36 -0.49 -18.79
CA LEU A 20 12.50 -0.55 -19.72
C LEU A 20 12.06 -0.40 -21.18
N GLU A 21 10.98 -1.04 -21.57
CA GLU A 21 10.40 -0.96 -22.93
C GLU A 21 9.82 0.42 -23.26
N MET A 22 9.39 1.18 -22.25
CA MET A 22 8.83 2.53 -22.41
C MET A 22 9.89 3.63 -22.41
N MET A 23 11.14 3.35 -22.02
CA MET A 23 12.23 4.35 -22.03
C MET A 23 12.56 4.96 -23.39
N PRO A 24 12.46 4.25 -24.55
CA PRO A 24 12.63 4.86 -25.87
C PRO A 24 11.65 6.01 -26.13
N LEU A 25 10.42 5.98 -25.58
CA LEU A 25 9.46 7.07 -25.71
C LEU A 25 9.92 8.34 -24.99
N CYS A 26 10.71 8.20 -23.92
CA CYS A 26 11.37 9.35 -23.28
C CYS A 26 12.34 10.03 -24.26
N SER A 27 13.04 9.28 -25.12
CA SER A 27 13.96 9.85 -26.13
C SER A 27 13.23 10.72 -27.15
N ASP A 28 12.09 10.26 -27.65
CA ASP A 28 11.26 11.04 -28.57
C ASP A 28 10.74 12.32 -27.92
N MET A 29 10.29 12.22 -26.65
CA MET A 29 9.82 13.38 -25.91
C MET A 29 10.95 14.36 -25.56
N ILE A 30 12.18 13.88 -25.36
CA ILE A 30 13.36 14.74 -25.22
C ILE A 30 13.57 15.57 -26.50
N GLY A 31 13.36 14.97 -27.68
CA GLY A 31 13.43 15.68 -28.97
C GLY A 31 12.42 16.83 -29.05
N VAL A 32 11.16 16.55 -28.71
CA VAL A 32 10.09 17.57 -28.66
C VAL A 32 10.40 18.65 -27.62
N ALA A 33 10.81 18.25 -26.42
CA ALA A 33 11.16 19.16 -25.33
C ALA A 33 12.32 20.08 -25.70
N LYS A 34 13.34 19.59 -26.42
CA LYS A 34 14.43 20.44 -26.94
C LYS A 34 13.93 21.52 -27.90
N GLY A 35 12.99 21.19 -28.79
CA GLY A 35 12.39 22.16 -29.70
C GLY A 35 11.62 23.25 -28.95
N VAL A 36 10.77 22.85 -28.00
CA VAL A 36 10.01 23.79 -27.14
C VAL A 36 10.96 24.64 -26.30
N ALA A 37 11.97 24.02 -25.69
CA ALA A 37 12.97 24.71 -24.88
C ALA A 37 13.81 25.70 -25.69
N GLY A 38 14.19 25.34 -26.93
CA GLY A 38 14.93 26.22 -27.83
C GLY A 38 14.11 27.46 -28.20
N LEU A 39 12.85 27.29 -28.56
CA LEU A 39 11.94 28.41 -28.82
C LEU A 39 11.75 29.26 -27.56
N GLY A 40 11.50 28.62 -26.41
CA GLY A 40 11.37 29.31 -25.12
C GLY A 40 12.62 30.12 -24.75
N ALA A 41 13.81 29.54 -24.93
CA ALA A 41 15.08 30.20 -24.67
C ALA A 41 15.30 31.42 -25.57
N LEU A 42 14.98 31.32 -26.87
CA LEU A 42 15.07 32.44 -27.80
C LEU A 42 14.20 33.61 -27.36
N PHE A 43 12.92 33.38 -27.07
CA PHE A 43 12.02 34.44 -26.62
C PHE A 43 12.41 34.99 -25.25
N TYR A 44 12.82 34.12 -24.32
CA TYR A 44 13.24 34.50 -22.98
C TYR A 44 14.45 35.45 -23.00
N VAL A 45 15.48 35.08 -23.76
CA VAL A 45 16.70 35.86 -23.91
C VAL A 45 16.42 37.15 -24.69
N ALA A 46 15.72 37.06 -25.82
CA ALA A 46 15.40 38.24 -26.64
C ALA A 46 14.63 39.31 -25.85
N TYR A 47 13.62 38.91 -25.07
CA TYR A 47 12.83 39.84 -24.26
C TYR A 47 13.68 40.55 -23.20
N ARG A 48 14.53 39.82 -22.46
CA ARG A 48 15.37 40.41 -21.41
C ARG A 48 16.50 41.29 -21.96
N VAL A 49 17.12 40.87 -23.05
CA VAL A 49 18.15 41.69 -23.73
C VAL A 49 17.51 42.95 -24.31
N TRP A 50 16.34 42.84 -24.95
CA TRP A 50 15.60 44.00 -25.45
C TRP A 50 15.22 44.97 -24.32
N GLN A 51 14.75 44.45 -23.18
CA GLN A 51 14.42 45.25 -22.01
C GLN A 51 15.65 46.00 -21.48
N ALA A 52 16.79 45.33 -21.31
CA ALA A 52 18.04 45.95 -20.86
C ALA A 52 18.53 47.03 -21.84
N LEU A 53 18.50 46.75 -23.15
CA LEU A 53 18.88 47.71 -24.19
C LEU A 53 17.96 48.94 -24.19
N SER A 54 16.64 48.75 -24.08
CA SER A 54 15.67 49.86 -24.08
C SER A 54 15.77 50.76 -22.84
N ARG A 55 16.28 50.22 -21.72
CA ARG A 55 16.51 50.96 -20.48
C ARG A 55 17.92 51.52 -20.35
N ALA A 56 18.81 51.23 -21.31
CA ALA A 56 20.25 51.51 -21.21
C ALA A 56 20.89 50.95 -19.93
N GLU A 57 20.33 49.87 -19.39
CA GLU A 57 20.86 49.16 -18.23
C GLU A 57 21.88 48.10 -18.70
N PRO A 58 22.94 47.82 -17.93
CA PRO A 58 23.82 46.71 -18.23
C PRO A 58 23.03 45.39 -18.21
N VAL A 59 23.34 44.49 -19.15
CA VAL A 59 22.65 43.21 -19.27
C VAL A 59 23.01 42.30 -18.09
N ASP A 60 22.02 41.92 -17.29
CA ASP A 60 22.18 40.90 -16.25
C ASP A 60 22.23 39.50 -16.88
N VAL A 61 23.42 38.87 -16.79
CA VAL A 61 23.68 37.54 -17.35
C VAL A 61 23.11 36.41 -16.51
N PHE A 62 22.87 36.61 -15.22
CA PHE A 62 22.48 35.51 -14.33
C PHE A 62 21.10 34.91 -14.68
N PRO A 63 20.05 35.71 -14.91
CA PRO A 63 18.76 35.18 -15.38
C PRO A 63 18.85 34.51 -16.76
N LEU A 64 19.77 34.98 -17.62
CA LEU A 64 19.97 34.44 -18.97
C LEU A 64 20.56 33.02 -18.96
N LEU A 65 21.18 32.58 -17.85
CA LEU A 65 21.71 31.22 -17.71
C LEU A 65 20.62 30.16 -17.48
N ARG A 66 19.43 30.55 -17.00
CA ARG A 66 18.36 29.61 -16.63
C ARG A 66 17.90 28.73 -17.81
N PRO A 67 17.59 29.27 -19.01
CA PRO A 67 17.24 28.44 -20.16
C PRO A 67 18.34 27.44 -20.55
N PHE A 68 19.62 27.80 -20.38
CA PHE A 68 20.74 26.90 -20.66
C PHE A 68 20.86 25.78 -19.63
N ALA A 69 20.70 26.10 -18.34
CA ALA A 69 20.70 25.09 -17.28
C ALA A 69 19.54 24.09 -17.47
N LEU A 70 18.34 24.59 -17.78
CA LEU A 70 17.18 23.73 -18.07
C LEU A 70 17.37 22.93 -19.37
N GLY A 71 17.98 23.53 -20.40
CA GLY A 71 18.34 22.84 -21.63
C GLY A 71 19.31 21.68 -21.39
N LEU A 72 20.32 21.86 -20.52
CA LEU A 72 21.23 20.79 -20.09
C LEU A 72 20.47 19.67 -19.37
N CYS A 73 19.57 20.03 -18.43
CA CYS A 73 18.73 19.07 -17.75
C CYS A 73 17.83 18.27 -18.72
N ILE A 74 17.34 18.88 -19.81
CA ILE A 74 16.55 18.18 -20.84
C ILE A 74 17.42 17.23 -21.66
N MET A 75 18.63 17.68 -22.06
CA MET A 75 19.56 16.85 -22.84
C MET A 75 20.00 15.60 -22.10
N PHE A 76 20.27 15.75 -20.80
CA PHE A 76 20.73 14.67 -19.94
C PHE A 76 19.65 14.24 -18.94
N PHE A 77 18.38 14.29 -19.36
CA PHE A 77 17.26 14.04 -18.47
C PHE A 77 17.30 12.64 -17.82
N PRO A 78 17.53 11.53 -18.56
CA PRO A 78 17.55 10.21 -17.95
C PRO A 78 18.71 10.02 -16.96
N THR A 79 19.88 10.57 -17.27
CA THR A 79 21.11 10.32 -16.49
C THR A 79 21.25 11.29 -15.32
N ILE A 80 21.08 12.59 -15.55
CA ILE A 80 21.26 13.61 -14.52
C ILE A 80 19.99 13.75 -13.68
N VAL A 81 18.82 13.94 -14.29
CA VAL A 81 17.60 14.23 -13.51
C VAL A 81 17.08 12.98 -12.84
N LEU A 82 16.71 11.95 -13.61
CA LEU A 82 16.16 10.71 -13.03
C LEU A 82 17.21 9.95 -12.23
N GLY A 83 18.45 9.88 -12.74
CA GLY A 83 19.55 9.20 -12.04
C GLY A 83 19.85 9.81 -10.67
N THR A 84 19.89 11.14 -10.56
CA THR A 84 20.13 11.79 -9.26
C THR A 84 18.98 11.55 -8.28
N ILE A 85 17.73 11.65 -8.74
CA ILE A 85 16.57 11.38 -7.88
C ILE A 85 16.60 9.93 -7.38
N ASN A 86 16.85 8.96 -8.27
CA ASN A 86 16.97 7.55 -7.90
C ASN A 86 18.11 7.29 -6.91
N ALA A 87 19.25 7.95 -7.09
CA ALA A 87 20.39 7.82 -6.18
C ALA A 87 20.08 8.33 -4.77
N VAL A 88 19.36 9.43 -4.64
CA VAL A 88 18.95 10.00 -3.35
C VAL A 88 17.84 9.16 -2.70
N MET A 89 16.90 8.66 -3.50
CA MET A 89 15.73 7.96 -2.99
C MET A 89 15.97 6.48 -2.68
N SER A 90 16.90 5.82 -3.38
CA SER A 90 17.17 4.38 -3.19
C SER A 90 17.57 4.02 -1.74
N PRO A 91 18.43 4.77 -1.03
CA PRO A 91 18.73 4.51 0.37
C PRO A 91 17.51 4.65 1.28
N VAL A 92 16.64 5.64 1.02
CA VAL A 92 15.40 5.85 1.80
C VAL A 92 14.49 4.63 1.68
N VAL A 93 14.30 4.15 0.44
CA VAL A 93 13.53 2.94 0.17
C VAL A 93 14.11 1.72 0.90
N LYS A 94 15.42 1.47 0.76
CA LYS A 94 16.07 0.34 1.39
C LYS A 94 15.96 0.38 2.92
N GLY A 95 16.14 1.57 3.51
CA GLY A 95 16.02 1.74 4.96
C GLY A 95 14.62 1.41 5.48
N CYS A 96 13.56 1.90 4.82
CA CYS A 96 12.19 1.57 5.19
C CYS A 96 11.88 0.07 5.03
N HIS A 97 12.39 -0.55 3.96
CA HIS A 97 12.20 -1.97 3.71
C HIS A 97 12.81 -2.84 4.83
N THR A 98 14.05 -2.55 5.23
CA THR A 98 14.71 -3.30 6.33
C THR A 98 13.97 -3.14 7.67
N VAL A 99 13.38 -1.97 7.94
CA VAL A 99 12.55 -1.76 9.14
C VAL A 99 11.30 -2.63 9.12
N MET A 100 10.64 -2.71 7.96
CA MET A 100 9.47 -3.58 7.78
C MET A 100 9.84 -5.06 7.96
N GLU A 101 10.89 -5.54 7.29
CA GLU A 101 11.34 -6.93 7.39
C GLU A 101 11.60 -7.35 8.84
N GLY A 102 12.26 -6.47 9.62
CA GLY A 102 12.52 -6.72 11.03
C GLY A 102 11.24 -6.85 11.86
N GLN A 103 10.19 -6.05 11.59
CA GLN A 103 8.93 -6.18 12.31
C GLN A 103 8.14 -7.44 11.93
N ILE A 104 8.19 -7.86 10.66
CA ILE A 104 7.50 -9.08 10.20
C ILE A 104 8.08 -10.33 10.89
N GLN A 105 9.41 -10.42 11.00
CA GLN A 105 10.08 -11.54 11.67
C GLN A 105 9.67 -11.66 13.15
N ASP A 106 9.51 -10.53 13.85
CA ASP A 106 9.06 -10.53 15.26
C ASP A 106 7.64 -11.14 15.40
N VAL A 107 6.76 -10.94 14.41
CA VAL A 107 5.39 -11.48 14.44
C VAL A 107 5.36 -12.98 14.24
N GLU A 108 6.14 -13.52 13.30
CA GLU A 108 6.17 -14.97 13.01
C GLU A 108 6.62 -15.78 14.23
N ALA A 109 7.63 -15.27 14.96
CA ALA A 109 8.08 -15.88 16.21
C ALA A 109 6.99 -15.90 17.29
N LEU A 110 6.25 -14.79 17.45
CA LEU A 110 5.15 -14.69 18.41
C LEU A 110 3.95 -15.57 18.02
N GLN A 111 3.65 -15.71 16.73
CA GLN A 111 2.60 -16.63 16.26
C GLN A 111 2.92 -18.07 16.64
N THR A 112 4.17 -18.49 16.41
CA THR A 112 4.63 -19.85 16.75
C THR A 112 4.52 -20.12 18.25
N GLU A 113 4.90 -19.14 19.09
CA GLU A 113 4.76 -19.25 20.55
C GLU A 113 3.30 -19.38 20.98
N ARG A 114 2.42 -18.56 20.40
CA ARG A 114 0.98 -18.57 20.67
C ARG A 114 0.35 -19.91 20.31
N ASP A 115 0.67 -20.46 19.13
CA ASP A 115 0.10 -21.72 18.65
C ASP A 115 0.52 -22.90 19.54
N ASN A 116 1.76 -22.92 20.04
CA ASN A 116 2.22 -23.93 20.99
C ASN A 116 1.50 -23.83 22.35
N LEU A 117 1.28 -22.61 22.86
CA LEU A 117 0.56 -22.40 24.13
C LEU A 117 -0.93 -22.71 24.02
N GLU A 118 -1.55 -22.42 22.87
CA GLU A 118 -2.94 -22.80 22.60
C GLU A 118 -3.08 -24.33 22.57
N TYR A 119 -2.12 -25.04 21.96
CA TYR A 119 -2.06 -26.51 21.98
C TYR A 119 -1.94 -27.04 23.42
N ASP A 120 -1.00 -26.54 24.22
CA ASP A 120 -0.78 -26.97 25.60
C ASP A 120 -2.00 -26.70 26.51
N ALA A 121 -2.71 -25.58 26.32
CA ALA A 121 -3.91 -25.25 27.08
C ALA A 121 -5.06 -26.23 26.77
N ARG A 122 -5.23 -26.63 25.50
CA ARG A 122 -6.28 -27.57 25.07
C ARG A 122 -6.04 -29.01 25.53
N VAL A 123 -4.77 -29.43 25.56
CA VAL A 123 -4.34 -30.71 26.16
C VAL A 123 -4.71 -30.75 27.64
N ARG A 124 -4.45 -29.67 28.38
CA ARG A 124 -4.79 -29.56 29.83
C ARG A 124 -6.30 -29.58 30.11
N GLU A 125 -7.13 -29.04 29.20
CA GLU A 125 -8.59 -29.07 29.33
C GLU A 125 -9.23 -30.45 29.05
N GLY A 126 -8.46 -31.45 28.59
CA GLY A 126 -8.99 -32.78 28.25
C GLY A 126 -9.92 -32.80 27.01
N LYS A 127 -9.88 -31.73 26.20
CA LYS A 127 -10.64 -31.53 24.96
C LYS A 127 -9.79 -31.73 23.70
N GLU A 128 -8.76 -32.57 23.77
CA GLU A 128 -7.86 -32.90 22.65
C GLU A 128 -8.61 -33.39 21.40
N TRP A 129 -9.74 -34.08 21.59
CA TRP A 129 -10.61 -34.59 20.53
C TRP A 129 -11.29 -33.50 19.68
N LEU A 130 -11.25 -32.22 20.06
CA LEU A 130 -11.76 -31.12 19.23
C LEU A 130 -10.76 -30.62 18.19
N VAL A 131 -9.47 -30.91 18.37
CA VAL A 131 -8.37 -30.37 17.54
C VAL A 131 -7.63 -31.48 16.81
N ASN A 132 -7.57 -32.69 17.38
CA ASN A 132 -6.85 -33.82 16.81
C ASN A 132 -7.83 -34.90 16.32
N ASP A 133 -7.94 -35.04 14.99
CA ASP A 133 -8.85 -35.98 14.32
C ASP A 133 -8.58 -37.45 14.72
N GLU A 134 -7.33 -37.83 15.02
CA GLU A 134 -7.00 -39.21 15.47
C GLU A 134 -7.54 -39.51 16.88
N VAL A 135 -7.44 -38.55 17.82
CA VAL A 135 -7.97 -38.68 19.18
C VAL A 135 -9.51 -38.59 19.19
N TYR A 136 -10.07 -37.86 18.22
CA TYR A 136 -11.50 -37.85 17.94
C TYR A 136 -12.00 -39.22 17.49
N GLU A 137 -11.37 -39.83 16.48
CA GLU A 137 -11.72 -41.16 15.99
C GLU A 137 -11.55 -42.25 17.05
N GLU A 138 -10.49 -42.19 17.86
CA GLU A 138 -10.25 -43.14 18.94
C GLU A 138 -11.36 -43.05 20.01
N LYS A 139 -11.68 -41.84 20.52
CA LYS A 139 -12.80 -41.65 21.46
C LYS A 139 -14.17 -41.97 20.86
N PHE A 140 -14.40 -41.66 19.58
CA PHE A 140 -15.65 -41.92 18.89
C PHE A 140 -15.88 -43.43 18.71
N SER A 141 -14.81 -44.19 18.48
CA SER A 141 -14.85 -45.65 18.34
C SER A 141 -15.03 -46.39 19.68
N GLU A 142 -14.51 -45.84 20.79
CA GLU A 142 -14.70 -46.37 22.14
C GLU A 142 -16.12 -46.15 22.69
N LEU A 143 -16.81 -45.11 22.20
CA LEU A 143 -18.21 -44.83 22.52
C LEU A 143 -19.13 -45.87 21.86
N GLY A 144 -19.45 -46.95 22.57
CA GLY A 144 -20.37 -47.98 22.09
C GLY A 144 -21.84 -47.51 21.97
N ILE A 145 -22.64 -48.29 21.21
CA ILE A 145 -24.07 -48.11 20.82
C ILE A 145 -25.03 -47.67 21.97
N ARG A 146 -24.63 -47.72 23.24
CA ARG A 146 -25.43 -47.29 24.40
C ARG A 146 -25.41 -45.78 24.69
N GLN A 147 -24.53 -45.00 24.07
CA GLN A 147 -24.39 -43.55 24.30
C GLN A 147 -24.55 -42.71 23.00
N ILE A 148 -25.52 -43.10 22.16
CA ILE A 148 -25.83 -42.41 20.89
C ILE A 148 -26.08 -40.90 21.09
N GLY A 149 -26.70 -40.49 22.21
CA GLY A 149 -26.92 -39.08 22.52
C GLY A 149 -25.63 -38.26 22.68
N THR A 150 -24.62 -38.84 23.34
CA THR A 150 -23.30 -38.23 23.56
C THR A 150 -22.46 -38.27 22.27
N MET A 151 -22.58 -39.32 21.48
CA MET A 151 -21.94 -39.44 20.17
C MET A 151 -22.48 -38.42 19.17
N VAL A 152 -23.80 -38.20 19.13
CA VAL A 152 -24.44 -37.18 18.27
C VAL A 152 -24.11 -35.77 18.75
N SER A 153 -24.05 -35.52 20.07
CA SER A 153 -23.64 -34.20 20.56
C SER A 153 -22.17 -33.91 20.28
N MET A 154 -21.26 -34.89 20.47
CA MET A 154 -19.84 -34.75 20.12
C MET A 154 -19.64 -34.59 18.62
N TRP A 155 -20.36 -35.34 17.78
CA TRP A 155 -20.32 -35.20 16.32
C TRP A 155 -20.84 -33.84 15.88
N TRP A 156 -21.93 -33.36 16.47
CA TRP A 156 -22.49 -32.04 16.18
C TRP A 156 -21.54 -30.92 16.61
N GLU A 157 -20.96 -31.01 17.81
CA GLU A 157 -19.98 -30.04 18.32
C GLU A 157 -18.70 -30.03 17.48
N HIS A 158 -18.16 -31.20 17.11
CA HIS A 158 -17.00 -31.32 16.24
C HIS A 158 -17.29 -30.77 14.84
N THR A 159 -18.38 -31.21 14.20
CA THR A 159 -18.77 -30.76 12.86
C THR A 159 -19.03 -29.25 12.83
N TRP A 160 -19.72 -28.71 13.84
CA TRP A 160 -19.97 -27.27 13.95
C TRP A 160 -18.68 -26.48 14.18
N TYR A 161 -17.75 -27.02 14.95
CA TYR A 161 -16.42 -26.43 15.15
C TYR A 161 -15.59 -26.46 13.86
N SER A 162 -15.52 -27.60 13.17
CA SER A 162 -14.84 -27.74 11.87
C SER A 162 -15.43 -26.83 10.80
N ILE A 163 -16.76 -26.69 10.73
CA ILE A 163 -17.42 -25.74 9.79
C ILE A 163 -17.05 -24.29 10.11
N LYS A 164 -17.01 -23.92 11.39
CA LYS A 164 -16.56 -22.57 11.80
C LYS A 164 -15.10 -22.32 11.45
N LEU A 165 -14.22 -23.30 11.67
CA LEU A 165 -12.81 -23.24 11.28
C LEU A 165 -12.64 -23.09 9.77
N TRP A 166 -13.33 -23.93 8.99
CA TRP A 166 -13.31 -23.87 7.53
C TRP A 166 -13.82 -22.53 7.01
N PHE A 167 -14.93 -22.02 7.55
CA PHE A 167 -15.48 -20.72 7.17
C PHE A 167 -14.53 -19.57 7.52
N ARG A 168 -13.84 -19.64 8.67
CA ARG A 168 -12.82 -18.67 9.07
C ARG A 168 -11.60 -18.70 8.16
N GLN A 169 -11.10 -19.89 7.82
CA GLN A 169 -10.01 -20.06 6.85
C GLN A 169 -10.41 -19.46 5.51
N LEU A 170 -11.60 -19.77 5.00
CA LEU A 170 -12.11 -19.20 3.75
C LEU A 170 -12.14 -17.67 3.77
N ILE A 171 -12.62 -17.07 4.87
CA ILE A 171 -12.60 -15.61 5.02
C ILE A 171 -11.17 -15.06 5.09
N SER A 172 -10.28 -15.71 5.83
CA SER A 172 -8.87 -15.30 5.93
C SER A 172 -8.18 -15.35 4.57
N ASP A 173 -8.31 -16.46 3.84
CA ASP A 173 -7.76 -16.65 2.50
C ASP A 173 -8.32 -15.61 1.51
N PHE A 174 -9.61 -15.28 1.64
CA PHE A 174 -10.25 -14.25 0.83
C PHE A 174 -9.67 -12.85 1.12
N PHE A 175 -9.48 -12.50 2.39
CA PHE A 175 -8.88 -11.22 2.78
C PHE A 175 -7.39 -11.14 2.45
N GLU A 176 -6.65 -12.24 2.56
CA GLU A 176 -5.26 -12.34 2.14
C GLU A 176 -5.11 -12.14 0.62
N LEU A 177 -5.99 -12.78 -0.17
CA LEU A 177 -6.06 -12.55 -1.61
C LEU A 177 -6.37 -11.07 -1.92
N LEU A 178 -7.33 -10.46 -1.21
CA LEU A 178 -7.64 -9.03 -1.38
C LEU A 178 -6.47 -8.13 -1.02
N PHE A 179 -5.72 -8.45 0.04
CA PHE A 179 -4.54 -7.70 0.46
C PHE A 179 -3.44 -7.77 -0.61
N ASN A 180 -3.15 -8.98 -1.12
CA ASN A 180 -2.19 -9.17 -2.22
C ASN A 180 -2.64 -8.44 -3.50
N ALA A 181 -3.94 -8.49 -3.82
CA ALA A 181 -4.50 -7.76 -4.96
C ALA A 181 -4.41 -6.22 -4.79
N ALA A 182 -4.62 -5.70 -3.57
CA ALA A 182 -4.49 -4.28 -3.26
C ALA A 182 -3.04 -3.80 -3.38
N ALA A 183 -2.09 -4.57 -2.83
CA ALA A 183 -0.65 -4.29 -2.94
C ALA A 183 -0.21 -4.23 -4.42
N LEU A 184 -0.61 -5.23 -5.21
CA LEU A 184 -0.32 -5.27 -6.65
C LEU A 184 -0.95 -4.12 -7.43
N SER A 185 -2.18 -3.73 -7.07
CA SER A 185 -2.86 -2.59 -7.68
C SER A 185 -2.10 -1.29 -7.45
N ILE A 186 -1.61 -1.08 -6.23
CA ILE A 186 -0.80 0.11 -5.89
C ILE A 186 0.52 0.10 -6.66
N ASP A 187 1.22 -1.03 -6.74
CA ASP A 187 2.48 -1.09 -7.48
C ASP A 187 2.30 -0.89 -8.99
N THR A 188 1.20 -1.40 -9.54
CA THR A 188 0.82 -1.17 -10.95
C THR A 188 0.58 0.33 -11.22
N ILE A 189 -0.22 1.00 -10.38
CA ILE A 189 -0.52 2.42 -10.53
C ILE A 189 0.74 3.26 -10.33
N ARG A 190 1.55 2.93 -9.32
CA ARG A 190 2.83 3.59 -9.04
C ARG A 190 3.75 3.53 -10.26
N THR A 191 3.95 2.33 -10.81
CA THR A 191 4.81 2.11 -11.97
C THR A 191 4.32 2.90 -13.17
N PHE A 192 3.01 2.86 -13.45
CA PHE A 192 2.39 3.65 -14.51
C PHE A 192 2.68 5.16 -14.34
N PHE A 193 2.48 5.71 -13.14
CA PHE A 193 2.75 7.13 -12.88
C PHE A 193 4.24 7.49 -13.00
N ILE A 194 5.16 6.65 -12.53
CA ILE A 194 6.60 6.88 -12.71
C ILE A 194 6.98 6.87 -14.20
N VAL A 195 6.44 5.93 -14.99
CA VAL A 195 6.67 5.87 -16.44
C VAL A 195 6.16 7.14 -17.12
N VAL A 196 4.90 7.51 -16.90
CA VAL A 196 4.29 8.70 -17.51
C VAL A 196 5.04 9.98 -17.13
N LEU A 197 5.40 10.15 -15.85
CA LEU A 197 6.15 11.30 -15.39
C LEU A 197 7.59 11.31 -15.94
N SER A 198 8.21 10.16 -16.15
CA SER A 198 9.54 10.06 -16.76
C SER A 198 9.50 10.46 -18.24
N ILE A 199 8.47 10.00 -18.98
CA ILE A 199 8.28 10.35 -20.40
C ILE A 199 7.98 11.84 -20.55
N LEU A 200 7.06 12.40 -19.76
CA LEU A 200 6.63 13.80 -19.86
C LEU A 200 7.52 14.80 -19.11
N GLY A 201 8.49 14.31 -18.34
CA GLY A 201 9.39 15.14 -17.53
C GLY A 201 10.20 16.15 -18.34
N PRO A 202 10.87 15.78 -19.46
CA PRO A 202 11.58 16.72 -20.32
C PRO A 202 10.70 17.90 -20.77
N LEU A 203 9.43 17.63 -21.11
CA LEU A 203 8.47 18.66 -21.51
C LEU A 203 8.15 19.63 -20.37
N SER A 204 7.99 19.12 -19.15
CA SER A 204 7.78 19.96 -17.95
C SER A 204 8.96 20.91 -17.70
N PHE A 205 10.19 20.45 -17.96
CA PHE A 205 11.40 21.28 -17.88
C PHE A 205 11.46 22.32 -19.01
N ALA A 206 11.05 21.96 -20.22
CA ALA A 206 11.00 22.88 -21.35
C ALA A 206 10.00 24.03 -21.11
N LEU A 207 8.82 23.71 -20.58
CA LEU A 207 7.82 24.71 -20.22
C LEU A 207 8.29 25.64 -19.09
N ALA A 208 9.08 25.14 -18.14
CA ALA A 208 9.60 25.95 -17.04
C ALA A 208 10.57 27.07 -17.46
N ILE A 209 11.03 27.08 -18.72
CA ILE A 209 11.82 28.18 -19.30
C ILE A 209 10.97 29.44 -19.48
N TYR A 210 9.66 29.29 -19.73
CA TYR A 210 8.75 30.41 -19.92
C TYR A 210 8.41 31.05 -18.57
N ASP A 211 8.45 32.39 -18.49
CA ASP A 211 8.26 33.12 -17.22
C ASP A 211 6.92 32.83 -16.51
N GLY A 212 5.87 32.45 -17.25
CA GLY A 212 4.56 32.08 -16.70
C GLY A 212 4.44 30.63 -16.20
N PHE A 213 5.39 29.75 -16.56
CA PHE A 213 5.30 28.30 -16.31
C PHE A 213 6.46 27.78 -15.44
N GLN A 214 7.17 28.66 -14.73
CA GLN A 214 8.30 28.26 -13.88
C GLN A 214 7.92 27.24 -12.80
N SER A 215 6.68 27.29 -12.29
CA SER A 215 6.17 26.36 -11.28
C SER A 215 5.94 24.94 -11.82
N THR A 216 5.93 24.74 -13.14
CA THR A 216 5.75 23.42 -13.75
C THR A 216 6.89 22.48 -13.38
N LEU A 217 8.12 22.97 -13.25
CA LEU A 217 9.27 22.17 -12.83
C LEU A 217 9.13 21.71 -11.37
N THR A 218 8.80 22.62 -10.45
CA THR A 218 8.66 22.29 -9.03
C THR A 218 7.45 21.39 -8.79
N ALA A 219 6.36 21.59 -9.53
CA ALA A 219 5.19 20.72 -9.50
C ALA A 219 5.51 19.32 -10.02
N TRP A 220 6.20 19.19 -11.16
CA TRP A 220 6.62 17.89 -11.69
C TRP A 220 7.54 17.15 -10.72
N LEU A 221 8.55 17.84 -10.19
CA LEU A 221 9.50 17.26 -9.24
C LEU A 221 8.81 16.75 -7.99
N SER A 222 7.90 17.55 -7.42
CA SER A 222 7.13 17.13 -6.25
C SER A 222 6.27 15.90 -6.54
N ARG A 223 5.62 15.84 -7.70
CA ARG A 223 4.80 14.67 -8.09
C ARG A 223 5.67 13.43 -8.26
N TYR A 224 6.80 13.56 -8.94
CA TYR A 224 7.70 12.44 -9.18
C TYR A 224 8.21 11.84 -7.86
N ILE A 225 8.71 12.69 -6.95
CA ILE A 225 9.22 12.19 -5.66
C ILE A 225 8.07 11.66 -4.79
N SER A 226 6.90 12.30 -4.80
CA SER A 226 5.72 11.80 -4.07
C SER A 226 5.32 10.40 -4.51
N VAL A 227 5.29 10.11 -5.82
CA VAL A 227 5.01 8.75 -6.33
C VAL A 227 6.13 7.78 -5.95
N TYR A 228 7.38 8.23 -5.95
CA TYR A 228 8.50 7.40 -5.53
C TYR A 228 8.40 6.97 -4.07
N LEU A 229 7.92 7.89 -3.21
CA LEU A 229 7.70 7.67 -1.78
C LEU A 229 6.56 6.68 -1.46
N TRP A 230 5.77 6.24 -2.45
CA TRP A 230 4.70 5.27 -2.17
C TRP A 230 5.23 3.96 -1.60
N LEU A 231 6.36 3.46 -2.11
CA LEU A 231 6.95 2.20 -1.63
C LEU A 231 7.49 2.30 -0.18
N PRO A 232 8.32 3.29 0.19
CA PRO A 232 8.78 3.39 1.58
C PRO A 232 7.64 3.72 2.54
N VAL A 233 6.61 4.47 2.10
CA VAL A 233 5.41 4.72 2.92
C VAL A 233 4.60 3.45 3.11
N SER A 234 4.46 2.60 2.08
CA SER A 234 3.82 1.28 2.25
C SER A 234 4.62 0.38 3.18
N ASP A 235 5.95 0.38 3.10
CA ASP A 235 6.81 -0.41 3.98
C ASP A 235 6.65 0.03 5.46
N LEU A 236 6.63 1.35 5.71
CA LEU A 236 6.36 1.87 7.05
C LEU A 236 4.96 1.52 7.55
N PHE A 237 3.95 1.59 6.68
CA PHE A 237 2.59 1.19 7.02
C PHE A 237 2.51 -0.29 7.40
N SER A 238 3.17 -1.17 6.63
CA SER A 238 3.27 -2.60 6.91
C SER A 238 4.03 -2.89 8.20
N ALA A 239 5.11 -2.16 8.47
CA ALA A 239 5.84 -2.26 9.74
C ALA A 239 4.93 -1.91 10.94
N VAL A 240 4.10 -0.86 10.81
CA VAL A 240 3.14 -0.48 11.86
C VAL A 240 2.04 -1.52 12.03
N LEU A 241 1.47 -2.04 10.93
CA LEU A 241 0.48 -3.12 11.00
C LEU A 241 1.04 -4.37 11.67
N SER A 242 2.23 -4.78 11.26
CA SER A 242 2.95 -5.90 11.84
C SER A 242 3.21 -5.68 13.33
N LYS A 243 3.61 -4.47 13.74
CA LYS A 243 3.79 -4.16 15.17
C LYS A 243 2.50 -4.24 15.98
N ILE A 244 1.38 -3.80 15.42
CA ILE A 244 0.08 -3.92 16.09
C ILE A 244 -0.31 -5.40 16.21
N GLN A 245 -0.09 -6.21 15.17
CA GLN A 245 -0.30 -7.66 15.23
C GLN A 245 0.56 -8.32 16.32
N ALA A 246 1.84 -7.95 16.42
CA ALA A 246 2.72 -8.44 17.47
C ALA A 246 2.17 -8.15 18.88
N LEU A 247 1.67 -6.93 19.13
CA LEU A 247 1.10 -6.55 20.42
C LEU A 247 -0.20 -7.30 20.74
N MET A 248 -1.03 -7.57 19.73
CA MET A 248 -2.23 -8.40 19.91
C MET A 248 -1.85 -9.83 20.28
N LEU A 249 -0.93 -10.45 19.54
CA LEU A 249 -0.44 -11.80 19.83
C LEU A 249 0.19 -11.90 21.22
N GLN A 250 0.97 -10.90 21.64
CA GLN A 250 1.52 -10.86 23.01
C GLN A 250 0.42 -10.80 24.07
N THR A 251 -0.66 -10.05 23.81
CA THR A 251 -1.81 -9.97 24.71
C THR A 251 -2.55 -11.30 24.78
N ASP A 252 -2.68 -11.99 23.64
CA ASP A 252 -3.34 -13.30 23.59
C ASP A 252 -2.48 -14.40 24.22
N ILE A 253 -1.16 -14.38 24.02
CA ILE A 253 -0.20 -15.23 24.74
C ILE A 253 -0.33 -15.02 26.25
N ALA A 254 -0.38 -13.77 26.72
CA ALA A 254 -0.53 -13.48 28.15
C ALA A 254 -1.86 -14.00 28.73
N ARG A 255 -2.95 -14.02 27.93
CA ARG A 255 -4.23 -14.62 28.32
C ARG A 255 -4.17 -16.15 28.33
N LEU A 256 -3.51 -16.76 27.35
CA LEU A 256 -3.33 -18.21 27.25
C LEU A 256 -2.42 -18.78 28.34
N GLN A 257 -1.53 -17.96 28.90
CA GLN A 257 -0.72 -18.33 30.06
C GLN A 257 -1.54 -18.44 31.36
N ASP A 258 -2.74 -17.84 31.44
CA ASP A 258 -3.63 -17.97 32.59
C ASP A 258 -4.34 -19.34 32.57
N PRO A 259 -4.16 -20.21 33.59
CA PRO A 259 -4.77 -21.54 33.63
C PRO A 259 -6.30 -21.56 33.64
N SER A 260 -6.94 -20.42 33.88
CA SER A 260 -8.40 -20.27 33.95
C SER A 260 -9.06 -19.82 32.65
N TYR A 261 -8.25 -19.49 31.63
CA TYR A 261 -8.74 -18.94 30.37
C TYR A 261 -9.11 -20.05 29.37
N ILE A 262 -10.40 -20.16 29.05
CA ILE A 262 -10.91 -21.01 27.97
C ILE A 262 -10.78 -20.20 26.67
N PRO A 263 -10.00 -20.65 25.67
CA PRO A 263 -9.93 -19.95 24.40
C PRO A 263 -11.29 -20.05 23.70
N ASP A 264 -12.06 -18.98 23.72
CA ASP A 264 -13.30 -18.88 22.96
C ASP A 264 -12.95 -18.31 21.59
N GLY A 265 -13.24 -19.05 20.52
CA GLY A 265 -12.76 -18.78 19.15
C GLY A 265 -13.34 -17.53 18.47
N SER A 266 -13.79 -16.55 19.25
CA SER A 266 -14.42 -15.33 18.79
C SER A 266 -13.44 -14.17 18.76
N ASP A 267 -12.37 -14.29 17.98
CA ASP A 267 -11.42 -13.20 17.79
C ASP A 267 -11.74 -12.42 16.50
N GLY A 268 -12.97 -11.91 16.42
CA GLY A 268 -13.44 -11.05 15.31
C GLY A 268 -12.60 -9.77 15.13
N VAL A 269 -11.81 -9.43 16.16
CA VAL A 269 -10.83 -8.32 16.13
C VAL A 269 -9.78 -8.54 15.04
N TYR A 270 -9.35 -9.79 14.79
CA TYR A 270 -8.38 -10.10 13.73
C TYR A 270 -8.91 -9.78 12.33
N ILE A 271 -10.17 -10.14 12.05
CA ILE A 271 -10.83 -9.86 10.76
C ILE A 271 -11.03 -8.35 10.57
N ILE A 272 -11.46 -7.64 11.62
CA ILE A 272 -11.59 -6.18 11.59
C ILE A 272 -10.23 -5.52 11.30
N PHE A 273 -9.16 -6.04 11.88
CA PHE A 273 -7.81 -5.51 11.68
C PHE A 273 -7.30 -5.75 10.24
N LEU A 274 -7.55 -6.93 9.66
CA LEU A 274 -7.28 -7.20 8.25
C LEU A 274 -7.99 -6.20 7.31
N ILE A 275 -9.25 -5.88 7.60
CA ILE A 275 -10.01 -4.88 6.84
C ILE A 275 -9.37 -3.48 6.96
N ILE A 276 -8.96 -3.09 8.16
CA ILE A 276 -8.27 -1.80 8.39
C ILE A 276 -6.94 -1.77 7.62
N GLY A 277 -6.19 -2.87 7.61
CA GLY A 277 -4.94 -2.98 6.86
C GLY A 277 -5.13 -2.76 5.35
N ILE A 278 -6.17 -3.37 4.77
CA ILE A 278 -6.50 -3.19 3.34
C ILE A 278 -6.89 -1.74 3.05
N ILE A 279 -7.76 -1.14 3.88
CA ILE A 279 -8.17 0.26 3.71
C ILE A 279 -6.96 1.20 3.81
N GLY A 280 -6.07 0.96 4.78
CA GLY A 280 -4.89 1.77 4.99
C GLY A 280 -3.88 1.71 3.85
N TYR A 281 -3.73 0.57 3.17
CA TYR A 281 -2.88 0.47 1.97
C TYR A 281 -3.34 1.42 0.86
N PHE A 282 -4.65 1.56 0.63
CA PHE A 282 -5.18 2.53 -0.33
C PHE A 282 -4.94 4.00 0.05
N THR A 283 -4.54 4.29 1.30
CA THR A 283 -4.19 5.65 1.74
C THR A 283 -2.73 6.02 1.52
N VAL A 284 -1.86 5.06 1.15
CA VAL A 284 -0.43 5.27 0.89
C VAL A 284 -0.17 6.45 -0.08
N PRO A 285 -0.87 6.58 -1.22
CA PRO A 285 -0.71 7.73 -2.12
C PRO A 285 -0.96 9.08 -1.46
N THR A 286 -1.93 9.13 -0.53
CA THR A 286 -2.32 10.34 0.17
C THR A 286 -1.28 10.74 1.21
N VAL A 287 -0.79 9.76 1.98
CA VAL A 287 0.26 9.97 2.98
C VAL A 287 1.56 10.44 2.31
N ALA A 288 1.95 9.81 1.20
CA ALA A 288 3.11 10.26 0.43
C ALA A 288 2.95 11.69 -0.14
N GLY A 289 1.72 12.13 -0.39
CA GLY A 289 1.38 13.49 -0.78
C GLY A 289 1.49 14.53 0.36
N TRP A 290 1.45 14.11 1.62
CA TRP A 290 1.68 14.99 2.77
C TRP A 290 3.17 15.26 2.99
N ILE A 291 4.03 14.27 2.70
CA ILE A 291 5.48 14.39 2.87
C ILE A 291 6.06 15.41 1.88
N ILE A 292 5.58 15.39 0.63
CA ILE A 292 6.01 16.33 -0.40
C ILE A 292 4.79 17.03 -0.99
N GLN A 293 4.56 18.25 -0.51
CA GLN A 293 3.47 19.09 -0.97
C GLN A 293 3.90 19.85 -2.23
N ALA A 294 3.37 19.45 -3.39
CA ALA A 294 3.53 20.24 -4.62
C ALA A 294 2.91 21.61 -4.38
N GLY A 295 3.66 22.69 -4.59
CA GLY A 295 3.10 24.04 -4.55
C GLY A 295 1.85 24.12 -5.43
N GLY A 296 0.70 24.42 -4.82
CA GLY A 296 -0.60 24.45 -5.48
C GLY A 296 -1.47 23.20 -5.26
N ASN A 297 -2.50 23.39 -4.45
CA ASN A 297 -3.52 22.47 -3.92
C ASN A 297 -4.35 21.61 -4.95
N SER A 298 -3.73 20.83 -5.85
CA SER A 298 -4.46 20.29 -7.03
C SER A 298 -4.32 18.81 -7.43
N GLY A 299 -3.61 17.91 -6.71
CA GLY A 299 -3.35 16.56 -7.27
C GLY A 299 -3.90 15.33 -6.55
N THR A 300 -4.42 15.44 -5.33
CA THR A 300 -4.87 14.26 -4.54
C THR A 300 -6.39 14.13 -4.42
N ARG A 301 -7.18 15.04 -5.00
CA ARG A 301 -8.66 14.99 -4.92
C ARG A 301 -9.29 13.80 -5.67
N GLY A 302 -8.70 13.35 -6.77
CA GLY A 302 -9.27 12.29 -7.61
C GLY A 302 -9.28 10.90 -6.97
N MET A 303 -8.16 10.49 -6.35
CA MET A 303 -8.06 9.20 -5.66
C MET A 303 -8.77 9.22 -4.29
N ASN A 304 -8.75 10.37 -3.60
CA ASN A 304 -9.55 10.56 -2.38
C ASN A 304 -11.05 10.42 -2.63
N ALA A 305 -11.55 10.78 -3.82
CA ALA A 305 -12.96 10.61 -4.17
C ALA A 305 -13.40 9.14 -4.24
N VAL A 306 -12.50 8.22 -4.62
CA VAL A 306 -12.82 6.77 -4.70
C VAL A 306 -12.76 6.13 -3.32
N ALA A 307 -11.71 6.43 -2.54
CA ALA A 307 -11.59 5.94 -1.16
C ALA A 307 -12.69 6.50 -0.23
N SER A 308 -13.02 7.79 -0.34
CA SER A 308 -14.13 8.40 0.41
C SER A 308 -15.50 7.91 -0.05
N LYS A 309 -15.70 7.63 -1.34
CA LYS A 309 -16.95 7.03 -1.83
C LYS A 309 -17.11 5.59 -1.35
N GLY A 310 -16.05 4.77 -1.34
CA GLY A 310 -16.08 3.41 -0.78
C GLY A 310 -16.39 3.39 0.72
N ALA A 311 -15.73 4.26 1.50
CA ALA A 311 -16.00 4.43 2.93
C ALA A 311 -17.41 4.98 3.21
N ALA A 312 -17.90 5.92 2.39
CA ALA A 312 -19.26 6.45 2.51
C ALA A 312 -20.34 5.42 2.13
N MET A 313 -20.04 4.50 1.21
CA MET A 313 -20.95 3.42 0.84
C MET A 313 -21.06 2.37 1.97
N ALA A 314 -19.94 2.00 2.58
CA ALA A 314 -19.92 1.11 3.74
C ALA A 314 -20.58 1.75 4.99
N GLY A 315 -20.28 3.04 5.25
CA GLY A 315 -20.91 3.81 6.32
C GLY A 315 -22.40 4.07 6.08
N GLY A 316 -22.83 4.19 4.82
CA GLY A 316 -24.23 4.33 4.43
C GLY A 316 -25.05 3.06 4.66
N ILE A 317 -24.46 1.88 4.48
CA ILE A 317 -25.12 0.59 4.75
C ILE A 317 -25.21 0.33 6.26
N ALA A 318 -24.14 0.61 7.03
CA ALA A 318 -24.15 0.52 8.49
C ALA A 318 -25.10 1.55 9.13
N GLY A 319 -25.13 2.78 8.61
CA GLY A 319 -26.03 3.85 9.04
C GLY A 319 -27.50 3.60 8.67
N ALA A 320 -27.78 2.96 7.53
CA ALA A 320 -29.14 2.58 7.14
C ALA A 320 -29.68 1.40 7.96
N ALA A 321 -28.82 0.45 8.35
CA ALA A 321 -29.20 -0.66 9.23
C ALA A 321 -29.41 -0.18 10.68
N GLY A 322 -28.47 0.61 11.23
CA GLY A 322 -28.57 1.17 12.57
C GLY A 322 -29.69 2.22 12.71
N GLY A 323 -29.89 3.05 11.69
CA GLY A 323 -30.93 4.08 11.66
C GLY A 323 -32.35 3.54 11.56
N ASN A 324 -32.57 2.42 10.85
CA ASN A 324 -33.88 1.76 10.79
C ASN A 324 -34.23 1.04 12.11
N ILE A 325 -33.23 0.49 12.81
CA ILE A 325 -33.44 -0.19 14.09
C ILE A 325 -33.64 0.84 15.22
N ALA A 326 -32.80 1.87 15.27
CA ALA A 326 -32.94 2.98 16.22
C ALA A 326 -34.23 3.78 15.98
N GLY A 327 -34.59 4.03 14.71
CA GLY A 327 -35.84 4.70 14.34
C GLY A 327 -37.09 3.89 14.69
N ARG A 328 -37.03 2.55 14.65
CA ARG A 328 -38.12 1.67 15.12
C ARG A 328 -38.18 1.51 16.64
N LEU A 329 -37.07 1.69 17.35
CA LEU A 329 -37.03 1.66 18.81
C LEU A 329 -37.40 3.01 19.45
N LEU A 330 -37.18 4.12 18.74
CA LEU A 330 -37.45 5.48 19.22
C LEU A 330 -38.76 6.09 18.67
N GLY A 331 -39.40 5.48 17.67
CA GLY A 331 -40.72 5.89 17.18
C GLY A 331 -41.85 5.07 17.80
N LYS A 332 -43.01 5.61 18.19
CA LYS A 332 -43.67 6.87 17.82
C LYS A 332 -43.48 7.30 16.38
#